data_AF-A0A4W5LWD1-F1
#
_entry.id   AF-A0A4W5LWD1-F1
#
_cell.length_a   1.000
_cell.length_b   1.000
_cell.length_c   1.000
_cell.angle_alpha   90.00
_cell.angle_beta   90.00
_cell.angle_gamma   90.00
#
_symmetry.space_group_name_H-M   'P 1'
#
loop_
_entity.id
_entity.type
_entity.pdbx_description
1 polymer ?
#
loop_
_entity_poly.entity_id
_entity_poly.type
_entity_poly.pdbx_seq_one_letter_code
_entity_poly.pdbx_strand_id
1 'polypeptide(L)'
;MGTMWRSLSKYICIFFLLALSGLFFLFSNINILEKLKCQAVSMFYQHQSSIHSVFLPEGPSPLDRNQSYCSQESSPEEALEERDLLESIAWPQPQPHSVNVSLKKTSDPAHSLFVILPAEGRREWHVGDQLEALVHMYDFQGRPKSYGGDFLLARLHSSNLGAGVAGQVLDHRNGTYSAIFPLLWQGSAQVEMTLVHPSEAVHVLRRIREERPDRIPFQSLFRSGKLSQTTVCNLCLPTNQKPLCNYTDPHTGEPWYCYKPKLLSCDTRINHARGPYVNHLLVNKEALLFQSGVNIKVPIHPSGSDSVIVLPEKKDKADVERSSMKTESTRITPSGYYFQGSWRALGGGVMRQFNASSATQCLKGKVVYMYGDSTVRQWFEYLNTLVPDLKEFNLYSPKNVGPFMAVDSTHNILLKYRCHGPPIRFNTVIASEMRYVANELDGLTGGSKTVVFISIWSHFSTFPVQVYIRRLRHIRRAVVRLLDRASGTLVVMRSANLQALDPKVSLYNSDWFSVQLDGVLRAMFRGLDVLLIDAWEMTLAHHLPHSLHPPPIIIKNMIDMILSHVCPE
;
A
#
# COMPACT_ATOMS: atom_id res chain seq x y z
N MET A 1 -17.54 -47.29 49.00
CA MET A 1 -17.55 -46.14 48.07
C MET A 1 -18.00 -44.80 48.69
N GLY A 2 -18.16 -44.70 50.03
CA GLY A 2 -18.62 -43.46 50.70
C GLY A 2 -17.59 -42.75 51.59
N THR A 3 -16.42 -43.34 51.84
CA THR A 3 -15.40 -42.82 52.77
C THR A 3 -14.22 -42.10 52.09
N MET A 4 -13.94 -42.38 50.81
CA MET A 4 -12.91 -41.65 50.04
C MET A 4 -13.36 -40.24 49.63
N TRP A 5 -14.67 -40.02 49.41
CA TRP A 5 -15.19 -38.73 48.93
C TRP A 5 -15.24 -37.64 50.01
N ARG A 6 -15.42 -38.02 51.29
CA ARG A 6 -15.38 -37.07 52.42
C ARG A 6 -13.96 -36.58 52.75
N SER A 7 -12.94 -37.32 52.35
CA SER A 7 -11.54 -36.91 52.49
C SER A 7 -11.14 -35.92 51.38
N LEU A 8 -11.47 -36.21 50.11
CA LEU A 8 -11.11 -35.32 49.00
C LEU A 8 -11.79 -33.94 49.08
N SER A 9 -13.03 -33.85 49.56
CA SER A 9 -13.74 -32.56 49.68
C SER A 9 -13.05 -31.55 50.60
N LYS A 10 -12.27 -32.01 51.58
CA LYS A 10 -11.55 -31.11 52.51
C LYS A 10 -10.30 -30.47 51.88
N TYR A 11 -9.74 -31.09 50.84
CA TYR A 11 -8.52 -30.60 50.20
C TYR A 11 -8.79 -29.87 48.88
N ILE A 12 -10.01 -29.95 48.31
CA ILE A 12 -10.36 -29.22 47.08
C ILE A 12 -10.11 -27.72 47.22
N CYS A 13 -10.54 -27.09 48.31
CA CYS A 13 -10.28 -25.66 48.53
C CYS A 13 -8.79 -25.34 48.64
N ILE A 14 -8.01 -26.24 49.24
CA ILE A 14 -6.56 -26.08 49.40
C ILE A 14 -5.87 -26.20 48.03
N PHE A 15 -6.24 -27.19 47.22
CA PHE A 15 -5.71 -27.33 45.85
C PHE A 15 -6.14 -26.18 44.94
N PHE A 16 -7.35 -25.67 45.09
CA PHE A 16 -7.83 -24.52 44.32
C PHE A 16 -7.08 -23.23 44.70
N LEU A 17 -6.82 -23.01 45.99
CA LEU A 17 -6.00 -21.88 46.47
C LEU A 17 -4.53 -22.00 46.04
N LEU A 18 -3.96 -23.21 46.05
CA LEU A 18 -2.61 -23.46 45.53
C LEU A 18 -2.54 -23.24 44.02
N ALA A 19 -3.55 -23.63 43.25
CA ALA A 19 -3.63 -23.39 41.82
C ALA A 19 -3.77 -21.89 41.50
N LEU A 20 -4.61 -21.15 42.23
CA LEU A 20 -4.74 -19.70 42.12
C LEU A 20 -3.45 -18.97 42.52
N SER A 21 -2.79 -19.43 43.58
CA SER A 21 -1.48 -18.90 44.00
C SER A 21 -0.41 -19.16 42.93
N GLY A 22 -0.40 -20.35 42.33
CA GLY A 22 0.50 -20.70 41.23
C GLY A 22 0.23 -19.87 39.97
N LEU A 23 -1.03 -19.66 39.59
CA LEU A 23 -1.43 -18.79 38.49
C LEU A 23 -1.07 -17.33 38.75
N PHE A 24 -1.33 -16.82 39.96
CA PHE A 24 -0.95 -15.47 40.36
C PHE A 24 0.56 -15.28 40.37
N PHE A 25 1.32 -16.27 40.84
CA PHE A 25 2.78 -16.27 40.79
C PHE A 25 3.29 -16.35 39.35
N LEU A 26 2.65 -17.13 38.47
CA LEU A 26 2.98 -17.21 37.05
C LEU A 26 2.70 -15.88 36.34
N PHE A 27 1.52 -15.28 36.53
CA PHE A 27 1.17 -13.98 35.96
C PHE A 27 2.02 -12.84 36.52
N SER A 28 2.35 -12.88 37.82
CA SER A 28 3.26 -11.92 38.44
C SER A 28 4.68 -12.08 37.90
N ASN A 29 5.17 -13.31 37.72
CA ASN A 29 6.48 -13.56 37.11
C ASN A 29 6.50 -13.23 35.62
N ILE A 30 5.42 -13.44 34.86
CA ILE A 30 5.32 -13.02 33.46
C ILE A 30 5.34 -11.48 33.39
N ASN A 31 4.58 -10.78 34.22
CA ASN A 31 4.61 -9.31 34.29
C ASN A 31 5.96 -8.76 34.78
N ILE A 32 6.63 -9.46 35.70
CA ILE A 32 7.98 -9.11 36.17
C ILE A 32 9.02 -9.41 35.08
N LEU A 33 8.89 -10.51 34.34
CA LEU A 33 9.78 -10.87 33.22
C LEU A 33 9.55 -9.95 32.01
N GLU A 34 8.33 -9.47 31.79
CA GLU A 34 7.99 -8.48 30.76
C GLU A 34 8.48 -7.08 31.17
N LYS A 35 8.36 -6.70 32.46
CA LYS A 35 9.00 -5.49 33.00
C LYS A 35 10.53 -5.57 33.01
N LEU A 36 11.12 -6.71 33.33
CA LEU A 36 12.56 -6.96 33.24
C LEU A 36 13.03 -7.02 31.79
N LYS A 37 12.23 -7.52 30.84
CA LYS A 37 12.51 -7.38 29.40
C LYS A 37 12.44 -5.92 28.97
N CYS A 38 11.43 -5.16 29.39
CA CYS A 38 11.33 -3.74 29.06
C CYS A 38 12.44 -2.90 29.71
N GLN A 39 12.82 -3.19 30.95
CA GLN A 39 13.91 -2.51 31.67
C GLN A 39 15.30 -2.97 31.21
N ALA A 40 15.51 -4.26 30.91
CA ALA A 40 16.76 -4.76 30.33
C ALA A 40 16.92 -4.28 28.89
N VAL A 41 15.85 -4.23 28.08
CA VAL A 41 15.86 -3.59 26.77
C VAL A 41 16.14 -2.10 26.94
N SER A 42 15.49 -1.39 27.87
CA SER A 42 15.77 0.04 28.12
C SER A 42 17.21 0.29 28.60
N MET A 43 17.76 -0.54 29.49
CA MET A 43 19.13 -0.40 30.01
C MET A 43 20.18 -0.85 29.00
N PHE A 44 19.94 -1.89 28.19
CA PHE A 44 20.80 -2.23 27.05
C PHE A 44 20.77 -1.13 25.97
N TYR A 45 19.61 -0.51 25.71
CA TYR A 45 19.52 0.64 24.81
C TYR A 45 20.28 1.85 25.34
N GLN A 46 20.20 2.12 26.65
CA GLN A 46 20.90 3.24 27.28
C GLN A 46 22.41 3.01 27.34
N HIS A 47 22.86 1.77 27.62
CA HIS A 47 24.29 1.44 27.68
C HIS A 47 24.92 1.30 26.28
N GLN A 48 24.18 0.79 25.29
CA GLN A 48 24.63 0.74 23.89
C GLN A 48 24.65 2.16 23.25
N SER A 49 23.79 3.07 23.71
CA SER A 49 23.84 4.49 23.34
C SER A 49 25.04 5.24 23.93
N SER A 50 25.53 4.82 25.10
CA SER A 50 26.73 5.39 25.76
C SER A 50 28.06 4.89 25.19
N ILE A 51 28.11 3.67 24.63
CA ILE A 51 29.34 3.12 24.03
C ILE A 51 29.46 3.51 22.55
N HIS A 52 28.35 3.76 21.85
CA HIS A 52 28.36 4.23 20.45
C HIS A 52 28.49 5.75 20.25
N SER A 53 28.39 6.56 21.31
CA SER A 53 28.63 8.01 21.21
C SER A 53 30.10 8.36 20.94
N VAL A 54 31.03 7.40 21.00
CA VAL A 54 32.47 7.62 20.75
C VAL A 54 32.87 7.38 19.28
N PHE A 55 32.00 6.83 18.43
CA PHE A 55 32.32 6.55 17.02
C PHE A 55 31.18 6.83 16.02
N LEU A 56 30.45 7.93 16.19
CA LEU A 56 29.62 8.48 15.11
C LEU A 56 30.41 9.58 14.37
N PRO A 57 30.69 9.43 13.06
CA PRO A 57 30.93 10.61 12.25
C PRO A 57 29.63 11.42 12.22
N GLU A 58 29.77 12.75 12.31
CA GLU A 58 28.68 13.73 12.26
C GLU A 58 27.51 13.26 11.40
N GLY A 59 26.31 13.25 11.97
CA GLY A 59 25.09 12.98 11.22
C GLY A 59 25.00 13.93 10.02
N PRO A 60 24.46 13.50 8.87
CA PRO A 60 24.35 14.37 7.72
C PRO A 60 23.52 15.60 8.11
N SER A 61 24.12 16.78 7.92
CA SER A 61 23.44 18.07 8.05
C SER A 61 22.16 18.08 7.21
N PRO A 62 21.16 18.91 7.56
CA PRO A 62 19.98 19.11 6.73
C PRO A 62 20.42 19.38 5.29
N LEU A 63 19.96 18.55 4.36
CA LEU A 63 20.20 18.74 2.94
C LEU A 63 19.74 20.15 2.56
N ASP A 64 20.64 20.90 1.91
CA ASP A 64 20.44 22.29 1.53
C ASP A 64 19.13 22.46 0.73
N ARG A 65 18.39 23.53 1.06
CA ARG A 65 16.99 23.80 0.65
C ARG A 65 16.78 24.03 -0.86
N ASN A 66 17.81 23.82 -1.69
CA ASN A 66 17.88 24.14 -3.12
C ASN A 66 18.08 22.93 -4.05
N GLN A 67 17.74 21.70 -3.63
CA GLN A 67 17.82 20.51 -4.49
C GLN A 67 16.41 20.03 -4.90
N SER A 68 15.98 20.33 -6.13
CA SER A 68 14.70 19.85 -6.69
C SER A 68 14.76 18.34 -6.98
N TYR A 69 14.68 17.47 -5.96
CA TYR A 69 14.89 16.00 -6.02
C TYR A 69 16.13 15.49 -6.82
N CYS A 70 17.05 16.43 -7.07
CA CYS A 70 18.35 16.44 -7.74
C CYS A 70 18.39 16.24 -9.27
N SER A 71 17.72 17.19 -9.95
CA SER A 71 18.10 17.82 -11.22
C SER A 71 18.71 16.94 -12.29
N GLN A 72 17.84 16.17 -12.95
CA GLN A 72 18.04 15.79 -14.34
C GLN A 72 17.22 16.79 -15.18
N GLU A 73 17.79 17.33 -16.26
CA GLU A 73 17.04 18.20 -17.16
C GLU A 73 15.88 17.40 -17.76
N SER A 74 14.67 17.78 -17.39
CA SER A 74 13.45 17.26 -18.01
C SER A 74 13.16 18.09 -19.26
N SER A 75 12.67 17.42 -20.30
CA SER A 75 12.13 18.13 -21.45
C SER A 75 10.91 18.98 -21.03
N PRO A 76 10.57 20.06 -21.78
CA PRO A 76 9.39 20.87 -21.48
C PRO A 76 8.09 20.06 -21.37
N GLU A 77 7.94 19.00 -22.19
CA GLU A 77 6.79 18.09 -22.16
C GLU A 77 6.76 17.26 -20.86
N GLU A 78 7.91 16.75 -20.41
CA GLU A 78 8.01 15.99 -19.17
C GLU A 78 7.75 16.85 -17.93
N ALA A 79 8.15 18.13 -17.97
CA ALA A 79 7.88 19.09 -16.91
C ALA A 79 6.39 19.47 -16.84
N LEU A 80 5.71 19.55 -17.99
CA LEU A 80 4.26 19.75 -18.06
C LEU A 80 3.51 18.53 -17.52
N GLU A 81 3.85 17.32 -17.98
CA GLU A 81 3.25 16.07 -17.48
C GLU A 81 3.45 15.93 -15.96
N GLU A 82 4.65 16.23 -15.45
CA GLU A 82 4.92 16.19 -14.00
C GLU A 82 4.03 17.17 -13.23
N ARG A 83 3.85 18.39 -13.74
CA ARG A 83 2.98 19.40 -13.13
C ARG A 83 1.52 18.95 -13.09
N ASP A 84 1.00 18.48 -14.22
CA ASP A 84 -0.39 18.04 -14.34
C ASP A 84 -0.67 16.84 -13.42
N LEU A 85 0.28 15.89 -13.32
CA LEU A 85 0.19 14.76 -12.41
C LEU A 85 0.21 15.20 -10.95
N LEU A 86 1.09 16.12 -10.55
CA LEU A 86 1.14 16.67 -9.19
C LEU A 86 -0.14 17.45 -8.83
N GLU A 87 -0.71 18.18 -9.79
CA GLU A 87 -1.97 18.91 -9.61
C GLU A 87 -3.15 17.93 -9.46
N SER A 88 -3.15 16.83 -10.22
CA SER A 88 -4.21 15.81 -10.15
C SER A 88 -4.31 15.09 -8.80
N ILE A 89 -3.22 15.08 -8.02
CA ILE A 89 -3.17 14.49 -6.67
C ILE A 89 -3.13 15.55 -5.56
N ALA A 90 -3.32 16.83 -5.90
CA ALA A 90 -3.23 17.92 -4.94
C ALA A 90 -4.20 17.70 -3.76
N TRP A 91 -3.66 17.84 -2.55
CA TRP A 91 -4.42 17.66 -1.32
C TRP A 91 -4.67 19.01 -0.62
N PRO A 92 -5.89 19.26 -0.09
CA PRO A 92 -6.20 20.49 0.65
C PRO A 92 -5.23 20.71 1.80
N GLN A 93 -4.81 21.95 2.01
CA GLN A 93 -3.89 22.32 3.09
C GLN A 93 -4.64 23.01 4.23
N PRO A 94 -4.29 22.70 5.50
CA PRO A 94 -4.64 23.57 6.61
C PRO A 94 -4.02 24.96 6.38
N GLN A 95 -4.69 26.03 6.80
CA GLN A 95 -4.15 27.38 6.59
C GLN A 95 -2.76 27.55 7.24
N PRO A 96 -1.82 28.31 6.63
CA PRO A 96 -0.41 28.39 7.03
C PRO A 96 -0.12 28.87 8.47
N HIS A 97 -1.13 29.27 9.24
CA HIS A 97 -0.97 29.97 10.52
C HIS A 97 -0.89 29.04 11.74
N SER A 98 -1.00 27.72 11.60
CA SER A 98 -0.95 26.79 12.75
C SER A 98 0.42 26.14 12.94
N VAL A 99 1.47 26.94 13.15
CA VAL A 99 2.80 26.44 13.57
C VAL A 99 2.74 25.77 14.97
N ASN A 100 1.65 26.00 15.71
CA ASN A 100 1.31 25.30 16.95
C ASN A 100 0.00 24.51 16.81
N VAL A 101 0.07 23.31 16.23
CA VAL A 101 -1.07 22.40 16.19
C VAL A 101 -1.35 21.91 17.61
N SER A 102 -2.38 22.45 18.24
CA SER A 102 -2.95 21.89 19.46
C SER A 102 -3.83 20.71 19.08
N LEU A 103 -3.56 19.51 19.63
CA LEU A 103 -4.41 18.32 19.46
C LEU A 103 -5.90 18.65 19.69
N LYS A 104 -6.20 19.55 20.64
CA LYS A 104 -7.58 19.95 20.95
C LYS A 104 -8.36 20.52 19.76
N LYS A 105 -7.68 21.01 18.71
CA LYS A 105 -8.29 21.64 17.52
C LYS A 105 -8.26 20.74 16.29
N THR A 106 -7.68 19.54 16.38
CA THR A 106 -7.60 18.59 15.27
C THR A 106 -8.84 17.73 15.22
N SER A 107 -9.09 17.10 14.07
CA SER A 107 -10.27 16.26 13.87
C SER A 107 -10.28 15.08 14.85
N ASP A 108 -11.42 14.90 15.52
CA ASP A 108 -11.68 13.85 16.49
C ASP A 108 -12.79 12.93 15.97
N PRO A 109 -12.48 11.67 15.62
CA PRO A 109 -13.48 10.73 15.12
C PRO A 109 -14.55 10.39 16.17
N ALA A 110 -14.27 10.54 17.46
CA ALA A 110 -15.24 10.24 18.53
C ALA A 110 -16.36 11.29 18.65
N HIS A 111 -16.07 12.56 18.33
CA HIS A 111 -17.06 13.64 18.26
C HIS A 111 -17.64 13.84 16.86
N SER A 112 -16.94 13.34 15.84
CA SER A 112 -17.40 13.39 14.46
C SER A 112 -18.51 12.38 14.21
N LEU A 113 -19.35 12.65 13.22
CA LEU A 113 -20.48 11.79 12.89
C LEU A 113 -20.76 11.77 11.40
N PHE A 114 -21.49 10.77 10.94
CA PHE A 114 -22.08 10.78 9.60
C PHE A 114 -23.58 10.51 9.63
N VAL A 115 -24.27 10.96 8.58
CA VAL A 115 -25.71 10.79 8.39
C VAL A 115 -25.96 10.34 6.96
N ILE A 116 -26.74 9.28 6.78
CA ILE A 116 -27.22 8.87 5.46
C ILE A 116 -28.28 9.87 5.01
N LEU A 117 -28.08 10.50 3.86
CA LEU A 117 -29.04 11.44 3.30
C LEU A 117 -30.23 10.66 2.72
N PRO A 118 -31.47 11.15 2.85
CA PRO A 118 -32.61 10.52 2.21
C PRO A 118 -32.44 10.58 0.69
N ALA A 119 -32.93 9.56 -0.02
CA ALA A 119 -32.93 9.57 -1.48
C ALA A 119 -33.70 10.80 -1.98
N GLU A 120 -33.13 11.56 -2.93
CA GLU A 120 -33.74 12.77 -3.48
C GLU A 120 -35.20 12.51 -3.90
N GLY A 121 -36.15 12.98 -3.08
CA GLY A 121 -37.58 12.79 -3.31
C GLY A 121 -38.12 11.36 -3.17
N ARG A 122 -37.37 10.39 -2.62
CA ARG A 122 -37.78 8.97 -2.51
C ARG A 122 -37.64 8.42 -1.09
N ARG A 123 -38.54 7.50 -0.73
CA ARG A 123 -38.51 6.77 0.56
C ARG A 123 -37.73 5.45 0.50
N GLU A 124 -37.34 5.01 -0.70
CA GLU A 124 -36.84 3.67 -0.96
C GLU A 124 -35.57 3.72 -1.81
N TRP A 125 -34.66 2.79 -1.53
CA TRP A 125 -33.40 2.59 -2.24
C TRP A 125 -33.50 1.38 -3.14
N HIS A 126 -33.12 1.50 -4.41
CA HIS A 126 -33.10 0.39 -5.35
C HIS A 126 -31.68 0.12 -5.86
N VAL A 127 -31.45 -1.11 -6.32
CA VAL A 127 -30.24 -1.42 -7.12
C VAL A 127 -30.17 -0.47 -8.31
N GLY A 128 -28.99 0.13 -8.51
CA GLY A 128 -28.74 1.16 -9.53
C GLY A 128 -28.86 2.60 -9.04
N ASP A 129 -29.43 2.84 -7.86
CA ASP A 129 -29.40 4.17 -7.22
C ASP A 129 -27.99 4.47 -6.62
N GLN A 130 -27.76 5.73 -6.25
CA GLN A 130 -26.58 6.17 -5.50
C GLN A 130 -26.98 6.64 -4.10
N LEU A 131 -26.35 6.06 -3.08
CA LEU A 131 -26.49 6.45 -1.68
C LEU A 131 -25.45 7.52 -1.35
N GLU A 132 -25.87 8.60 -0.71
CA GLU A 132 -24.98 9.64 -0.19
C GLU A 132 -25.05 9.67 1.33
N ALA A 133 -23.89 9.77 1.98
CA ALA A 133 -23.76 10.01 3.40
C ALA A 133 -22.93 11.28 3.64
N LEU A 134 -23.49 12.21 4.43
CA LEU A 134 -22.82 13.44 4.83
C LEU A 134 -22.05 13.20 6.13
N VAL A 135 -20.76 13.49 6.12
CA VAL A 135 -19.86 13.40 7.28
C VAL A 135 -19.62 14.81 7.82
N HIS A 136 -19.82 14.98 9.12
CA HIS A 136 -19.51 16.19 9.86
C HIS A 136 -18.31 15.96 10.76
N MET A 137 -17.21 16.66 10.50
CA MET A 137 -16.01 16.56 11.31
C MET A 137 -16.03 17.57 12.46
N TYR A 138 -15.68 17.10 13.64
CA TYR A 138 -15.57 17.89 14.86
C TYR A 138 -14.17 17.78 15.45
N ASP A 139 -13.74 18.81 16.19
CA ASP A 139 -12.50 18.77 16.96
C ASP A 139 -12.69 18.06 18.32
N PHE A 140 -11.59 17.81 19.02
CA PHE A 140 -11.58 17.23 20.38
C PHE A 140 -12.30 18.08 21.44
N GLN A 141 -12.74 19.29 21.12
CA GLN A 141 -13.56 20.14 21.98
C GLN A 141 -15.04 20.10 21.58
N GLY A 142 -15.41 19.22 20.65
CA GLY A 142 -16.79 19.08 20.15
C GLY A 142 -17.23 20.26 19.27
N ARG A 143 -16.29 21.01 18.68
CA ARG A 143 -16.62 22.12 17.78
C ARG A 143 -16.52 21.67 16.32
N PRO A 144 -17.45 22.08 15.44
CA PRO A 144 -17.35 21.79 14.01
C PRO A 144 -16.04 22.30 13.43
N LYS A 145 -15.41 21.48 12.58
CA LYS A 145 -14.26 21.91 11.78
C LYS A 145 -14.73 22.93 10.74
N SER A 146 -13.85 23.86 10.36
CA SER A 146 -14.12 24.90 9.36
C SER A 146 -13.29 24.75 8.09
N TYR A 147 -12.53 23.65 7.98
CA TYR A 147 -11.68 23.33 6.85
C TYR A 147 -11.61 21.81 6.68
N GLY A 148 -11.30 21.39 5.44
CA GLY A 148 -11.15 19.99 5.07
C GLY A 148 -9.72 19.47 5.13
N GLY A 149 -9.42 18.48 4.30
CA GLY A 149 -8.12 17.84 4.15
C GLY A 149 -7.90 16.62 5.04
N ASP A 150 -8.90 16.18 5.79
CA ASP A 150 -8.84 14.89 6.50
C ASP A 150 -8.82 13.76 5.48
N PHE A 151 -8.01 12.73 5.76
CA PHE A 151 -7.99 11.54 4.92
C PHE A 151 -9.01 10.53 5.44
N LEU A 152 -10.15 10.43 4.76
CA LEU A 152 -11.23 9.51 5.08
C LEU A 152 -11.29 8.36 4.08
N LEU A 153 -11.72 7.19 4.55
CA LEU A 153 -12.14 6.07 3.73
C LEU A 153 -13.61 5.80 3.97
N ALA A 154 -14.32 5.45 2.90
CA ALA A 154 -15.74 5.14 2.92
C ALA A 154 -15.95 3.75 2.31
N ARG A 155 -16.78 2.95 2.93
CA ARG A 155 -17.14 1.61 2.45
C ARG A 155 -18.62 1.35 2.69
N LEU A 156 -19.31 0.80 1.70
CA LEU A 156 -20.64 0.23 1.87
C LEU A 156 -20.51 -1.30 1.86
N HIS A 157 -21.09 -2.00 2.81
CA HIS A 157 -20.90 -3.45 2.94
C HIS A 157 -22.12 -4.20 3.49
N SER A 158 -22.11 -5.52 3.34
CA SER A 158 -23.09 -6.42 3.95
C SER A 158 -22.41 -7.72 4.33
N SER A 159 -22.21 -7.93 5.64
CA SER A 159 -21.53 -9.12 6.16
C SER A 159 -22.25 -10.41 5.78
N ASN A 160 -23.59 -10.43 5.88
CA ASN A 160 -24.41 -11.61 5.56
C ASN A 160 -24.36 -12.00 4.08
N LEU A 161 -24.20 -11.02 3.19
CA LEU A 161 -24.13 -11.24 1.75
C LEU A 161 -22.69 -11.41 1.25
N GLY A 162 -21.68 -11.26 2.13
CA GLY A 162 -20.28 -11.16 1.72
C GLY A 162 -20.08 -10.08 0.65
N ALA A 163 -20.81 -8.96 0.79
CA ALA A 163 -20.85 -7.89 -0.20
C ALA A 163 -20.12 -6.64 0.30
N GLY A 164 -19.54 -5.88 -0.62
CA GLY A 164 -18.89 -4.63 -0.29
C GLY A 164 -18.43 -3.85 -1.50
N VAL A 165 -18.45 -2.52 -1.40
CA VAL A 165 -17.98 -1.59 -2.42
C VAL A 165 -17.27 -0.41 -1.77
N ALA A 166 -16.22 0.08 -2.41
CA ALA A 166 -15.53 1.30 -2.02
C ALA A 166 -16.43 2.52 -2.28
N GLY A 167 -16.55 3.41 -1.31
CA GLY A 167 -17.20 4.70 -1.47
C GLY A 167 -16.22 5.77 -1.91
N GLN A 168 -16.69 6.74 -2.69
CA GLN A 168 -15.91 7.93 -3.01
C GLN A 168 -16.17 9.01 -1.96
N VAL A 169 -15.11 9.60 -1.43
CA VAL A 169 -15.18 10.74 -0.51
C VAL A 169 -14.91 12.04 -1.25
N LEU A 170 -15.79 13.01 -1.10
CA LEU A 170 -15.66 14.39 -1.58
C LEU A 170 -15.53 15.33 -0.40
N ASP A 171 -14.41 16.07 -0.35
CA ASP A 171 -14.17 17.10 0.66
C ASP A 171 -14.78 18.44 0.23
N HIS A 172 -15.72 18.98 1.02
CA HIS A 172 -16.34 20.28 0.78
C HIS A 172 -15.49 21.47 1.26
N ARG A 173 -14.31 21.20 1.82
CA ARG A 173 -13.30 22.16 2.30
C ARG A 173 -13.76 23.05 3.45
N ASN A 174 -14.82 22.67 4.14
CA ASN A 174 -15.43 23.44 5.23
C ASN A 174 -15.63 22.59 6.51
N GLY A 175 -15.00 21.41 6.60
CA GLY A 175 -15.16 20.47 7.71
C GLY A 175 -16.29 19.44 7.50
N THR A 176 -16.93 19.44 6.33
CA THR A 176 -17.91 18.42 5.93
C THR A 176 -17.44 17.67 4.68
N TYR A 177 -17.90 16.42 4.53
CA TYR A 177 -17.56 15.54 3.42
C TYR A 177 -18.78 14.76 2.95
N SER A 178 -18.92 14.54 1.64
CA SER A 178 -19.90 13.60 1.08
C SER A 178 -19.20 12.28 0.77
N ALA A 179 -19.78 11.17 1.22
CA ALA A 179 -19.40 9.83 0.81
C ALA A 179 -20.49 9.25 -0.10
N ILE A 180 -20.11 8.90 -1.32
CA ILE A 180 -21.04 8.47 -2.37
C ILE A 180 -20.81 6.99 -2.67
N PHE A 181 -21.88 6.20 -2.68
CA PHE A 181 -21.86 4.76 -2.90
C PHE A 181 -22.87 4.35 -3.97
N PRO A 182 -22.47 3.62 -5.02
CA PRO A 182 -23.43 2.96 -5.89
C PRO A 182 -24.07 1.76 -5.17
N LEU A 183 -25.38 1.58 -5.33
CA LEU A 183 -26.11 0.45 -4.79
C LEU A 183 -26.12 -0.71 -5.79
N LEU A 184 -25.26 -1.70 -5.54
CA LEU A 184 -24.92 -2.77 -6.49
C LEU A 184 -25.49 -4.15 -6.15
N TRP A 185 -26.20 -4.28 -5.03
CA TRP A 185 -26.85 -5.53 -4.62
C TRP A 185 -28.18 -5.27 -3.90
N GLN A 186 -29.08 -6.24 -3.99
CA GLN A 186 -30.31 -6.26 -3.20
C GLN A 186 -30.02 -6.77 -1.78
N GLY A 187 -30.68 -6.18 -0.78
CA GLY A 187 -30.62 -6.60 0.62
C GLY A 187 -30.06 -5.51 1.54
N SER A 188 -29.57 -5.92 2.72
CA SER A 188 -28.98 -4.96 3.66
C SER A 188 -27.67 -4.40 3.12
N ALA A 189 -27.45 -3.11 3.39
CA ALA A 189 -26.19 -2.44 3.15
C ALA A 189 -25.90 -1.48 4.31
N GLN A 190 -24.67 -1.53 4.83
CA GLN A 190 -24.21 -0.75 5.97
C GLN A 190 -23.03 0.13 5.56
N VAL A 191 -23.12 1.41 5.89
CA VAL A 191 -22.10 2.42 5.64
C VAL A 191 -21.05 2.36 6.76
N GLU A 192 -19.79 2.36 6.37
CA GLU A 192 -18.63 2.41 7.25
C GLU A 192 -17.75 3.60 6.83
N MET A 193 -17.50 4.51 7.78
CA MET A 193 -16.61 5.66 7.60
C MET A 193 -15.41 5.53 8.53
N THR A 194 -14.21 5.76 7.99
CA THR A 194 -12.97 5.69 8.76
C THR A 194 -12.14 6.95 8.56
N LEU A 195 -11.79 7.63 9.66
CA LEU A 195 -10.72 8.62 9.67
C LEU A 195 -9.38 7.90 9.66
N VAL A 196 -8.65 7.98 8.54
CA VAL A 196 -7.29 7.44 8.45
C VAL A 196 -6.30 8.37 9.13
N HIS A 197 -6.33 9.65 8.78
CA HIS A 197 -5.50 10.70 9.35
C HIS A 197 -6.24 12.05 9.35
N PRO A 198 -6.15 12.85 10.43
CA PRO A 198 -6.65 14.21 10.41
C PRO A 198 -5.81 15.08 9.45
N SER A 199 -6.40 16.17 8.95
CA SER A 199 -5.75 17.09 8.00
C SER A 199 -4.38 17.62 8.48
N GLU A 200 -4.21 17.81 9.78
CA GLU A 200 -2.95 18.24 10.38
C GLU A 200 -1.89 17.12 10.35
N ALA A 201 -2.29 15.85 10.54
CA ALA A 201 -1.38 14.72 10.36
C ALA A 201 -0.96 14.59 8.89
N VAL A 202 -1.89 14.78 7.95
CA VAL A 202 -1.59 14.80 6.51
C VAL A 202 -0.57 15.89 6.17
N HIS A 203 -0.70 17.09 6.76
CA HIS A 203 0.28 18.15 6.61
C HIS A 203 1.69 17.71 7.09
N VAL A 204 1.78 17.05 8.24
CA VAL A 204 3.05 16.51 8.75
C VAL A 204 3.62 15.41 7.85
N LEU A 205 2.77 14.49 7.35
CA LEU A 205 3.20 13.44 6.41
C LEU A 205 3.79 14.04 5.13
N ARG A 206 3.14 15.08 4.58
CA ARG A 206 3.65 15.82 3.42
C ARG A 206 4.99 16.46 3.73
N ARG A 207 5.09 17.22 4.84
CA ARG A 207 6.34 17.86 5.28
C ARG A 207 7.48 16.85 5.37
N ILE A 208 7.27 15.72 6.05
CA ILE A 208 8.29 14.68 6.22
C ILE A 208 8.69 14.04 4.88
N ARG A 209 7.75 13.88 3.93
CA ARG A 209 8.07 13.36 2.59
C ARG A 209 9.01 14.29 1.82
N GLU A 210 8.78 15.60 1.91
CA GLU A 210 9.60 16.60 1.21
C GLU A 210 10.93 16.90 1.94
N GLU A 211 10.91 17.03 3.27
CA GLU A 211 12.08 17.46 4.06
C GLU A 211 13.00 16.31 4.49
N ARG A 212 12.46 15.09 4.63
CA ARG A 212 13.20 13.91 5.12
C ARG A 212 13.06 12.70 4.19
N PRO A 213 13.39 12.80 2.89
CA PRO A 213 13.34 11.66 1.98
C PRO A 213 14.39 10.58 2.29
N ASP A 214 15.46 10.97 3.00
CA ASP A 214 16.55 10.14 3.51
C ASP A 214 16.19 9.35 4.79
N ARG A 215 14.95 9.46 5.30
CA ARG A 215 14.51 8.76 6.52
C ARG A 215 14.56 7.23 6.46
N ILE A 216 14.81 6.69 5.26
CA ILE A 216 15.25 5.32 5.05
C ILE A 216 16.61 5.40 4.34
N PRO A 217 17.72 5.20 5.04
CA PRO A 217 19.04 5.17 4.43
C PRO A 217 19.19 3.89 3.59
N PHE A 218 19.97 3.96 2.53
CA PHE A 218 20.40 2.79 1.77
C PHE A 218 21.92 2.67 1.84
N GLN A 219 22.43 1.45 1.68
CA GLN A 219 23.85 1.18 1.76
C GLN A 219 24.24 0.04 0.82
N SER A 220 25.51 -0.02 0.45
CA SER A 220 26.09 -1.12 -0.31
C SER A 220 27.37 -1.61 0.35
N LEU A 221 27.55 -2.92 0.38
CA LEU A 221 28.81 -3.56 0.73
C LEU A 221 29.72 -3.59 -0.50
N PHE A 222 30.96 -3.16 -0.30
CA PHE A 222 32.06 -3.28 -1.26
C PHE A 222 33.06 -4.31 -0.74
N ARG A 223 33.59 -5.18 -1.61
CA ARG A 223 34.54 -6.22 -1.19
C ARG A 223 35.54 -6.58 -2.28
N SER A 224 36.83 -6.60 -1.92
CA SER A 224 37.91 -7.19 -2.71
C SER A 224 38.80 -8.05 -1.81
N GLY A 225 38.80 -9.37 -2.03
CA GLY A 225 39.45 -10.33 -1.13
C GLY A 225 38.95 -10.21 0.31
N LYS A 226 39.87 -9.94 1.25
CA LYS A 226 39.56 -9.75 2.69
C LYS A 226 39.14 -8.33 3.04
N LEU A 227 39.35 -7.35 2.17
CA LEU A 227 38.95 -5.97 2.40
C LEU A 227 37.46 -5.82 2.11
N SER A 228 36.71 -5.28 3.06
CA SER A 228 35.32 -4.92 2.83
C SER A 228 34.95 -3.62 3.54
N GLN A 229 34.08 -2.85 2.90
CA GLN A 229 33.58 -1.59 3.46
C GLN A 229 32.13 -1.40 3.02
N THR A 230 31.26 -1.02 3.96
CA THR A 230 29.89 -0.61 3.66
C THR A 230 29.83 0.90 3.56
N THR A 231 29.21 1.43 2.50
CA THR A 231 29.03 2.87 2.30
C THR A 231 27.57 3.20 1.99
N VAL A 232 27.17 4.43 2.29
CA VAL A 232 25.80 4.92 2.05
C VAL A 232 25.57 5.09 0.55
N CYS A 233 24.37 4.74 0.12
CA CYS A 233 23.87 4.94 -1.22
C CYS A 233 22.53 5.68 -1.19
N ASN A 234 22.23 6.43 -2.23
CA ASN A 234 20.91 7.04 -2.41
C ASN A 234 20.73 7.50 -3.87
N LEU A 235 19.51 7.93 -4.20
CA LEU A 235 19.21 8.61 -5.45
C LEU A 235 20.10 9.84 -5.66
N CYS A 236 20.36 10.56 -4.56
CA CYS A 236 21.12 11.80 -4.53
C CYS A 236 22.03 11.80 -3.30
N LEU A 237 23.31 12.09 -3.50
CA LEU A 237 24.29 12.23 -2.42
C LEU A 237 25.09 13.53 -2.61
N PRO A 238 25.35 14.30 -1.54
CA PRO A 238 26.20 15.48 -1.59
C PRO A 238 27.61 15.15 -2.15
N THR A 239 27.97 15.76 -3.28
CA THR A 239 29.27 15.57 -3.94
C THR A 239 30.41 16.28 -3.22
N ASN A 240 30.10 17.33 -2.45
CA ASN A 240 31.06 18.10 -1.66
C ASN A 240 31.56 17.34 -0.41
N GLN A 241 30.89 16.26 0.01
CA GLN A 241 31.28 15.52 1.20
C GLN A 241 32.34 14.45 0.90
N LYS A 242 32.13 13.63 -0.12
CA LYS A 242 33.00 12.49 -0.48
C LYS A 242 32.90 12.18 -1.97
N PRO A 243 33.95 11.60 -2.59
CA PRO A 243 33.86 11.07 -3.95
C PRO A 243 32.72 10.04 -4.07
N LEU A 244 32.05 10.00 -5.22
CA LEU A 244 30.92 9.12 -5.47
C LEU A 244 31.28 8.01 -6.47
N CYS A 245 30.70 6.83 -6.25
CA CYS A 245 30.51 5.82 -7.28
C CYS A 245 29.18 6.10 -7.99
N ASN A 246 29.23 6.21 -9.32
CA ASN A 246 28.07 6.47 -10.17
C ASN A 246 27.54 5.16 -10.75
N TYR A 247 26.29 4.82 -10.40
CA TYR A 247 25.55 3.67 -10.92
C TYR A 247 24.26 4.10 -11.63
N THR A 248 24.25 5.31 -12.20
CA THR A 248 23.17 5.76 -13.07
C THR A 248 22.93 4.74 -14.16
N ASP A 249 21.66 4.41 -14.37
CA ASP A 249 21.27 3.48 -15.41
C ASP A 249 21.60 4.02 -16.80
N PRO A 250 22.33 3.29 -17.66
CA PRO A 250 22.70 3.80 -18.97
C PRO A 250 21.52 3.91 -19.95
N HIS A 251 20.42 3.18 -19.71
CA HIS A 251 19.28 3.16 -20.64
C HIS A 251 18.21 4.19 -20.28
N THR A 252 17.89 4.32 -19.00
CA THR A 252 16.86 5.24 -18.50
C THR A 252 17.43 6.54 -17.94
N GLY A 253 18.73 6.58 -17.64
CA GLY A 253 19.34 7.70 -16.93
C GLY A 253 18.98 7.74 -15.44
N GLU A 254 18.34 6.70 -14.89
CA GLU A 254 17.90 6.69 -13.50
C GLU A 254 19.08 6.74 -12.53
N PRO A 255 19.20 7.81 -11.72
CA PRO A 255 20.37 8.04 -10.90
C PRO A 255 20.42 7.07 -9.72
N TRP A 256 21.62 6.59 -9.44
CA TRP A 256 21.90 5.87 -8.20
C TRP A 256 23.38 6.03 -7.84
N TYR A 257 23.65 6.55 -6.65
CA TYR A 257 25.02 6.85 -6.21
C TYR A 257 25.32 6.18 -4.89
N CYS A 258 26.59 5.86 -4.69
CA CYS A 258 27.12 5.47 -3.38
C CYS A 258 28.36 6.29 -3.07
N TYR A 259 28.63 6.56 -1.78
CA TYR A 259 29.94 7.10 -1.41
C TYR A 259 31.04 6.10 -1.75
N LYS A 260 32.12 6.58 -2.38
CA LYS A 260 33.25 5.75 -2.76
C LYS A 260 33.95 5.21 -1.49
N PRO A 261 34.15 3.89 -1.36
CA PRO A 261 34.94 3.33 -0.27
C PRO A 261 36.40 3.79 -0.37
N LYS A 262 37.08 3.94 0.78
CA LYS A 262 38.41 4.57 0.85
C LYS A 262 39.49 3.77 0.11
N LEU A 263 39.45 2.45 0.22
CA LEU A 263 40.49 1.53 -0.27
C LEU A 263 39.98 0.54 -1.34
N LEU A 264 38.74 0.70 -1.82
CA LEU A 264 38.10 -0.24 -2.74
C LEU A 264 37.63 0.48 -4.02
N SER A 265 37.62 -0.23 -5.15
CA SER A 265 37.04 0.30 -6.39
C SER A 265 35.50 0.30 -6.32
N CYS A 266 34.87 1.18 -7.08
CA CYS A 266 33.43 1.19 -7.29
C CYS A 266 32.92 -0.13 -7.92
N ASP A 267 33.77 -0.86 -8.63
CA ASP A 267 33.43 -2.13 -9.29
C ASP A 267 33.33 -3.30 -8.29
N THR A 268 33.78 -3.09 -7.05
CA THR A 268 33.75 -4.11 -5.99
C THR A 268 32.42 -4.15 -5.23
N ARG A 269 31.38 -3.47 -5.76
CA ARG A 269 30.05 -3.42 -5.16
C ARG A 269 29.39 -4.81 -5.21
N ILE A 270 28.97 -5.30 -4.05
CA ILE A 270 28.38 -6.64 -3.90
C ILE A 270 26.86 -6.59 -3.90
N ASN A 271 26.29 -5.65 -3.16
CA ASN A 271 24.85 -5.65 -2.88
C ASN A 271 24.30 -4.23 -2.75
N HIS A 272 23.01 -4.19 -2.43
CA HIS A 272 22.24 -3.05 -1.94
C HIS A 272 21.40 -3.50 -0.76
N ALA A 273 21.29 -2.67 0.25
CA ALA A 273 20.53 -2.96 1.45
C ALA A 273 19.81 -1.71 1.94
N ARG A 274 18.58 -1.88 2.44
CA ARG A 274 17.98 -0.85 3.29
C ARG A 274 18.74 -0.80 4.62
N GLY A 275 18.93 0.39 5.15
CA GLY A 275 19.34 0.60 6.53
C GLY A 275 18.16 0.68 7.50
N PRO A 276 18.44 0.94 8.78
CA PRO A 276 17.40 1.10 9.80
C PRO A 276 16.58 2.35 9.55
N TYR A 277 15.31 2.31 9.95
CA TYR A 277 14.41 3.46 9.95
C TYR A 277 14.94 4.58 10.86
N VAL A 278 14.94 5.83 10.37
CA VAL A 278 15.42 6.99 11.13
C VAL A 278 14.36 7.46 12.13
N ASN A 279 14.68 7.43 13.42
CA ASN A 279 13.77 7.91 14.47
C ASN A 279 13.72 9.44 14.55
N HIS A 280 12.83 9.98 15.39
CA HIS A 280 12.71 11.43 15.68
C HIS A 280 12.38 12.32 14.47
N LEU A 281 11.51 11.82 13.58
CA LEU A 281 11.01 12.58 12.41
C LEU A 281 10.00 13.66 12.78
N LEU A 282 9.31 13.46 13.90
CA LEU A 282 8.26 14.33 14.40
C LEU A 282 8.87 15.38 15.33
N VAL A 283 8.41 16.62 15.20
CA VAL A 283 8.84 17.75 16.04
C VAL A 283 7.71 18.18 16.99
N ASN A 284 8.08 18.85 18.08
CA ASN A 284 7.13 19.41 19.04
C ASN A 284 6.10 18.37 19.53
N LYS A 285 4.80 18.64 19.30
CA LYS A 285 3.67 17.80 19.70
C LYS A 285 3.06 17.01 18.54
N GLU A 286 3.74 16.91 17.39
CA GLU A 286 3.22 16.20 16.22
C GLU A 286 2.96 14.71 16.47
N ALA A 287 3.67 14.07 17.41
CA ALA A 287 3.41 12.68 17.80
C ALA A 287 1.98 12.43 18.30
N LEU A 288 1.31 13.46 18.81
CA LEU A 288 -0.09 13.37 19.22
C LEU A 288 -1.05 13.17 18.02
N LEU A 289 -0.61 13.47 16.79
CA LEU A 289 -1.39 13.30 15.56
C LEU A 289 -1.34 11.86 15.01
N PHE A 290 -0.54 10.99 15.63
CA PHE A 290 -0.30 9.62 15.20
C PHE A 290 -0.49 8.64 16.37
N GLN A 291 -1.67 8.67 16.99
CA GLN A 291 -2.06 7.83 18.12
C GLN A 291 -3.03 6.72 17.68
N SER A 292 -2.64 5.46 17.90
CA SER A 292 -3.49 4.29 17.64
C SER A 292 -4.78 4.35 18.46
N GLY A 293 -5.91 4.06 17.82
CA GLY A 293 -7.22 4.10 18.46
C GLY A 293 -7.76 5.50 18.77
N VAL A 294 -7.03 6.56 18.38
CA VAL A 294 -7.45 7.96 18.58
C VAL A 294 -7.57 8.69 17.24
N ASN A 295 -6.55 8.65 16.39
CA ASN A 295 -6.54 9.38 15.12
C ASN A 295 -5.76 8.68 13.98
N ILE A 296 -5.47 7.39 14.16
CA ILE A 296 -5.00 6.49 13.10
C ILE A 296 -6.08 5.44 12.85
N LYS A 297 -6.67 5.46 11.65
CA LYS A 297 -7.67 4.48 11.19
C LYS A 297 -8.77 4.20 12.22
N VAL A 298 -9.46 5.25 12.63
CA VAL A 298 -10.52 5.17 13.62
C VAL A 298 -11.89 5.32 12.94
N PRO A 299 -12.87 4.46 13.24
CA PRO A 299 -14.22 4.60 12.73
C PRO A 299 -14.88 5.91 13.16
N ILE A 300 -15.70 6.50 12.29
CA ILE A 300 -16.62 7.59 12.63
C ILE A 300 -18.00 6.98 12.82
N HIS A 301 -18.70 7.35 13.90
CA HIS A 301 -20.00 6.76 14.23
C HIS A 301 -21.16 7.46 13.51
N PRO A 302 -22.25 6.74 13.19
CA PRO A 302 -23.44 7.36 12.63
C PRO A 302 -24.19 8.17 13.71
N SER A 303 -24.83 9.28 13.32
CA SER A 303 -25.79 9.95 14.21
C SER A 303 -27.15 9.24 14.28
N GLY A 304 -27.42 8.31 13.36
CA GLY A 304 -28.67 7.58 13.23
C GLY A 304 -28.45 6.17 12.69
N SER A 305 -29.30 5.70 11.79
CA SER A 305 -29.06 4.42 11.10
C SER A 305 -27.85 4.54 10.18
N ASP A 306 -26.92 3.59 10.27
CA ASP A 306 -25.84 3.36 9.32
C ASP A 306 -26.23 2.36 8.22
N SER A 307 -27.45 1.83 8.26
CA SER A 307 -27.90 0.79 7.35
C SER A 307 -29.16 1.18 6.58
N VAL A 308 -29.23 0.66 5.35
CA VAL A 308 -30.36 0.76 4.43
C VAL A 308 -30.72 -0.61 3.87
N ILE A 309 -31.98 -0.77 3.45
CA ILE A 309 -32.42 -1.94 2.70
C ILE A 309 -32.54 -1.53 1.23
N VAL A 310 -31.79 -2.22 0.38
CA VAL A 310 -31.79 -2.02 -1.07
C VAL A 310 -32.78 -2.99 -1.70
N LEU A 311 -33.78 -2.43 -2.39
CA LEU A 311 -34.82 -3.14 -3.12
C LEU A 311 -34.34 -3.53 -4.52
N PRO A 312 -35.02 -4.50 -5.18
CA PRO A 312 -34.73 -4.85 -6.57
C PRO A 312 -34.79 -3.64 -7.51
N GLU A 313 -34.08 -3.72 -8.63
CA GLU A 313 -34.13 -2.71 -9.69
C GLU A 313 -35.59 -2.46 -10.16
N LYS A 314 -35.93 -1.19 -10.44
CA LYS A 314 -37.28 -0.83 -10.89
C LYS A 314 -37.52 -1.37 -12.30
N LYS A 315 -38.52 -2.24 -12.44
CA LYS A 315 -38.88 -2.88 -13.73
C LYS A 315 -39.27 -1.87 -14.84
N ASP A 316 -39.69 -0.66 -14.47
CA ASP A 316 -40.17 0.35 -15.44
C ASP A 316 -39.05 1.14 -16.14
N LYS A 317 -37.77 0.87 -15.86
CA LYS A 317 -36.62 1.50 -16.53
C LYS A 317 -35.99 0.66 -17.66
N ALA A 318 -36.51 -0.54 -17.93
CA ALA A 318 -35.93 -1.45 -18.92
C ALA A 318 -35.98 -0.95 -20.37
N ASP A 319 -36.90 -0.03 -20.72
CA ASP A 319 -37.21 0.31 -22.12
C ASP A 319 -36.92 1.77 -22.57
N VAL A 320 -36.31 2.64 -21.74
CA VAL A 320 -36.05 4.04 -22.16
C VAL A 320 -34.58 4.50 -22.03
N GLU A 321 -33.71 3.83 -21.27
CA GLU A 321 -32.33 4.31 -21.05
C GLU A 321 -31.23 3.44 -21.70
N ARG A 322 -31.54 2.61 -22.72
CA ARG A 322 -30.49 1.92 -23.49
C ARG A 322 -29.86 2.77 -24.61
N SER A 323 -30.36 4.00 -24.86
CA SER A 323 -29.85 4.87 -25.94
C SER A 323 -29.53 6.33 -25.56
N SER A 324 -29.49 6.70 -24.28
CA SER A 324 -29.16 8.09 -23.90
C SER A 324 -28.38 8.24 -22.59
N MET A 325 -27.31 7.46 -22.37
CA MET A 325 -26.26 7.85 -21.41
C MET A 325 -25.22 8.76 -22.09
N LYS A 326 -25.70 9.89 -22.58
CA LYS A 326 -24.91 11.11 -22.82
C LYS A 326 -25.58 12.24 -22.04
N THR A 327 -25.57 12.11 -20.72
CA THR A 327 -25.74 13.25 -19.82
C THR A 327 -24.51 13.28 -18.94
N GLU A 328 -23.65 14.23 -19.28
CA GLU A 328 -22.34 14.49 -18.72
C GLU A 328 -22.54 15.16 -17.35
N SER A 329 -22.72 14.33 -16.31
CA SER A 329 -22.73 14.75 -14.91
C SER A 329 -22.50 13.53 -14.00
N THR A 330 -21.26 13.36 -13.53
CA THR A 330 -20.91 12.78 -12.21
C THR A 330 -21.45 11.40 -11.79
N ARG A 331 -21.75 10.45 -12.68
CA ARG A 331 -21.87 9.04 -12.26
C ARG A 331 -20.50 8.43 -11.96
N ILE A 332 -20.08 8.54 -10.71
CA ILE A 332 -18.91 7.87 -10.14
C ILE A 332 -19.12 6.35 -10.28
N THR A 333 -18.18 5.66 -10.92
CA THR A 333 -18.25 4.21 -11.14
C THR A 333 -17.00 3.56 -10.54
N PRO A 334 -17.11 2.77 -9.45
CA PRO A 334 -15.99 2.01 -8.93
C PRO A 334 -15.58 0.94 -9.96
N SER A 335 -14.37 0.42 -9.81
CA SER A 335 -13.83 -0.67 -10.64
C SER A 335 -14.64 -1.97 -10.47
N GLY A 336 -15.25 -2.18 -9.31
CA GLY A 336 -16.05 -3.35 -8.99
C GLY A 336 -16.58 -3.37 -7.56
N TYR A 337 -17.13 -4.52 -7.18
CA TYR A 337 -17.67 -4.77 -5.84
C TYR A 337 -17.58 -6.25 -5.48
N TYR A 338 -17.55 -6.56 -4.19
CA TYR A 338 -17.77 -7.94 -3.72
C TYR A 338 -19.25 -8.24 -3.63
N PHE A 339 -19.61 -9.48 -3.98
CA PHE A 339 -20.89 -10.09 -3.65
C PHE A 339 -20.67 -11.58 -3.47
N GLN A 340 -21.21 -12.15 -2.39
CA GLN A 340 -20.97 -13.54 -1.97
C GLN A 340 -19.48 -13.88 -1.89
N GLY A 341 -18.67 -12.94 -1.41
CA GLY A 341 -17.21 -13.11 -1.24
C GLY A 341 -16.40 -13.15 -2.54
N SER A 342 -17.02 -12.93 -3.70
CA SER A 342 -16.35 -12.85 -5.00
C SER A 342 -16.42 -11.43 -5.55
N TRP A 343 -15.31 -10.96 -6.11
CA TRP A 343 -15.27 -9.69 -6.81
C TRP A 343 -16.09 -9.75 -8.10
N ARG A 344 -16.70 -8.62 -8.46
CA ARG A 344 -17.49 -8.42 -9.68
C ARG A 344 -17.06 -7.10 -10.30
N ALA A 345 -16.42 -7.17 -11.45
CA ALA A 345 -15.98 -5.99 -12.19
C ALA A 345 -17.19 -5.28 -12.83
N LEU A 346 -17.20 -3.95 -12.80
CA LEU A 346 -18.24 -3.15 -13.46
C LEU A 346 -17.89 -2.80 -14.92
N GLY A 347 -16.63 -3.00 -15.33
CA GLY A 347 -16.13 -2.71 -16.69
C GLY A 347 -16.56 -3.70 -17.80
N GLY A 348 -17.60 -4.51 -17.59
CA GLY A 348 -18.19 -5.35 -18.65
C GLY A 348 -17.55 -6.73 -18.88
N GLY A 349 -16.54 -7.13 -18.10
CA GLY A 349 -15.91 -8.45 -18.20
C GLY A 349 -16.55 -9.50 -17.27
N VAL A 350 -16.82 -10.70 -17.79
CA VAL A 350 -17.26 -11.84 -16.97
C VAL A 350 -16.08 -12.34 -16.13
N MET A 351 -16.16 -12.16 -14.82
CA MET A 351 -15.17 -12.71 -13.89
C MET A 351 -15.44 -14.19 -13.65
N ARG A 352 -14.48 -15.04 -14.02
CA ARG A 352 -14.48 -16.48 -13.74
C ARG A 352 -13.65 -16.78 -12.51
N GLN A 353 -13.98 -17.88 -11.85
CA GLN A 353 -13.22 -18.40 -10.72
C GLN A 353 -12.31 -19.53 -11.18
N PHE A 354 -11.05 -19.50 -10.74
CA PHE A 354 -10.07 -20.49 -11.11
C PHE A 354 -9.72 -21.40 -9.93
N ASN A 355 -9.77 -22.70 -10.20
CA ASN A 355 -9.12 -23.74 -9.41
C ASN A 355 -7.80 -24.15 -10.09
N ALA A 356 -7.05 -25.06 -9.46
CA ALA A 356 -5.78 -25.58 -9.96
C ALA A 356 -5.85 -25.99 -11.45
N SER A 357 -6.79 -26.87 -11.83
CA SER A 357 -6.91 -27.38 -13.19
C SER A 357 -7.21 -26.28 -14.22
N SER A 358 -8.19 -25.42 -13.94
CA SER A 358 -8.55 -24.32 -14.83
C SER A 358 -7.42 -23.27 -14.96
N ALA A 359 -6.67 -23.01 -13.89
CA ALA A 359 -5.53 -22.11 -13.91
C ALA A 359 -4.38 -22.68 -14.73
N THR A 360 -4.06 -23.97 -14.56
CA THR A 360 -3.07 -24.68 -15.38
C THR A 360 -3.42 -24.60 -16.86
N GLN A 361 -4.68 -24.89 -17.20
CA GLN A 361 -5.14 -24.84 -18.60
C GLN A 361 -5.07 -23.41 -19.17
N CYS A 362 -5.45 -22.40 -18.40
CA CYS A 362 -5.36 -20.99 -18.78
C CYS A 362 -3.93 -20.54 -19.06
N LEU A 363 -2.99 -20.97 -18.22
CA LEU A 363 -1.57 -20.60 -18.29
C LEU A 363 -0.75 -21.48 -19.24
N LYS A 364 -1.35 -22.53 -19.82
CA LYS A 364 -0.67 -23.48 -20.70
C LYS A 364 0.05 -22.76 -21.86
N GLY A 365 1.35 -23.02 -21.98
CA GLY A 365 2.20 -22.43 -23.00
C GLY A 365 2.49 -20.93 -22.79
N LYS A 366 2.25 -20.37 -21.60
CA LYS A 366 2.51 -18.96 -21.28
C LYS A 366 3.81 -18.77 -20.50
N VAL A 367 4.42 -17.61 -20.72
CA VAL A 367 5.48 -17.08 -19.87
C VAL A 367 4.96 -15.84 -19.14
N VAL A 368 5.00 -15.87 -17.81
CA VAL A 368 4.53 -14.79 -16.95
C VAL A 368 5.72 -14.12 -16.27
N TYR A 369 5.91 -12.84 -16.55
CA TYR A 369 6.93 -12.01 -15.94
C TYR A 369 6.32 -11.09 -14.89
N MET A 370 6.90 -11.04 -13.71
CA MET A 370 6.41 -10.22 -12.59
C MET A 370 7.51 -9.30 -12.10
N TYR A 371 7.32 -8.00 -12.27
CA TYR A 371 8.31 -6.98 -11.94
C TYR A 371 7.77 -6.03 -10.89
N GLY A 372 8.48 -5.87 -9.77
CA GLY A 372 7.97 -4.96 -8.77
C GLY A 372 8.48 -5.10 -7.36
N ASP A 373 7.61 -4.78 -6.43
CA ASP A 373 7.86 -4.93 -4.99
C ASP A 373 7.25 -6.22 -4.44
N SER A 374 7.22 -6.35 -3.12
CA SER A 374 6.69 -7.54 -2.45
C SER A 374 5.19 -7.76 -2.69
N THR A 375 4.46 -6.77 -3.21
CA THR A 375 3.03 -6.93 -3.51
C THR A 375 2.81 -7.79 -4.75
N VAL A 376 3.54 -7.57 -5.86
CA VAL A 376 3.46 -8.46 -7.04
C VAL A 376 4.09 -9.83 -6.77
N ARG A 377 5.08 -9.91 -5.86
CA ARG A 377 5.61 -11.20 -5.39
C ARG A 377 4.50 -12.12 -4.84
N GLN A 378 3.47 -11.58 -4.18
CA GLN A 378 2.35 -12.39 -3.71
C GLN A 378 1.58 -13.06 -4.85
N TRP A 379 1.55 -12.48 -6.05
CA TRP A 379 0.94 -13.12 -7.22
C TRP A 379 1.78 -14.30 -7.71
N PHE A 380 3.11 -14.18 -7.67
CA PHE A 380 4.02 -15.31 -7.93
C PHE A 380 3.78 -16.44 -6.93
N GLU A 381 3.81 -16.14 -5.64
CA GLU A 381 3.62 -17.12 -4.57
C GLU A 381 2.26 -17.82 -4.66
N TYR A 382 1.21 -17.05 -4.96
CA TYR A 382 -0.14 -17.58 -5.13
C TYR A 382 -0.23 -18.52 -6.33
N LEU A 383 0.26 -18.12 -7.51
CA LEU A 383 0.22 -18.97 -8.71
C LEU A 383 1.08 -20.22 -8.56
N ASN A 384 2.27 -20.10 -7.97
CA ASN A 384 3.17 -21.23 -7.68
C ASN A 384 2.53 -22.23 -6.71
N THR A 385 1.66 -21.77 -5.81
CA THR A 385 0.89 -22.65 -4.91
C THR A 385 -0.34 -23.24 -5.59
N LEU A 386 -1.02 -22.47 -6.46
CA LEU A 386 -2.27 -22.86 -7.10
C LEU A 386 -2.07 -23.93 -8.19
N VAL A 387 -0.99 -23.84 -8.97
CA VAL A 387 -0.68 -24.75 -10.08
C VAL A 387 0.27 -25.86 -9.59
N PRO A 388 -0.19 -27.12 -9.44
CA PRO A 388 0.57 -28.17 -8.71
C PRO A 388 1.91 -28.57 -9.36
N ASP A 389 1.98 -28.49 -10.68
CA ASP A 389 3.13 -28.94 -11.47
C ASP A 389 4.20 -27.85 -11.66
N LEU A 390 3.94 -26.61 -11.21
CA LEU A 390 4.99 -25.60 -11.12
C LEU A 390 6.00 -26.02 -10.06
N LYS A 391 7.27 -26.15 -10.48
CA LYS A 391 8.40 -26.38 -9.58
C LYS A 391 9.31 -25.16 -9.58
N GLU A 392 9.49 -24.58 -8.41
CA GLU A 392 10.40 -23.46 -8.22
C GLU A 392 11.86 -23.94 -8.38
N PHE A 393 12.60 -23.28 -9.27
CA PHE A 393 14.04 -23.45 -9.39
C PHE A 393 14.73 -22.73 -8.24
N ASN A 394 15.55 -23.47 -7.49
CA ASN A 394 16.35 -22.88 -6.42
C ASN A 394 17.50 -22.04 -7.01
N LEU A 395 17.25 -20.74 -7.16
CA LEU A 395 18.26 -19.75 -7.57
C LEU A 395 19.12 -19.26 -6.40
N TYR A 396 19.08 -19.95 -5.24
CA TYR A 396 19.71 -19.54 -3.97
C TYR A 396 19.36 -18.10 -3.57
N SER A 397 18.19 -17.64 -4.00
CA SER A 397 17.71 -16.28 -3.79
C SER A 397 16.98 -16.18 -2.44
N PRO A 398 17.13 -15.08 -1.69
CA PRO A 398 16.39 -14.90 -0.45
C PRO A 398 14.87 -14.86 -0.70
N LYS A 399 14.11 -15.60 0.11
CA LYS A 399 12.65 -15.79 -0.02
C LYS A 399 11.81 -14.51 -0.15
N ASN A 400 12.26 -13.40 0.43
CA ASN A 400 11.51 -12.13 0.38
C ASN A 400 12.02 -11.15 -0.70
N VAL A 401 12.99 -11.55 -1.52
CA VAL A 401 13.73 -10.67 -2.43
C VAL A 401 13.56 -11.08 -3.90
N GLY A 402 13.80 -12.35 -4.21
CA GLY A 402 13.94 -12.83 -5.59
C GLY A 402 15.38 -12.70 -6.12
N PRO A 403 15.61 -12.97 -7.41
CA PRO A 403 14.62 -13.44 -8.39
C PRO A 403 14.05 -14.82 -8.05
N PHE A 404 12.84 -15.10 -8.52
CA PHE A 404 12.25 -16.44 -8.49
C PHE A 404 11.90 -16.90 -9.89
N MET A 405 11.96 -18.22 -10.08
CA MET A 405 11.57 -18.88 -11.30
C MET A 405 10.84 -20.18 -10.95
N ALA A 406 9.66 -20.40 -11.54
CA ALA A 406 8.95 -21.66 -11.41
C ALA A 406 8.55 -22.17 -12.79
N VAL A 407 8.69 -23.48 -13.02
CA VAL A 407 8.46 -24.11 -14.32
C VAL A 407 7.57 -25.32 -14.18
N ASP A 408 6.61 -25.41 -15.09
CA ASP A 408 5.83 -26.62 -15.37
C ASP A 408 6.21 -27.05 -16.80
N SER A 409 7.06 -28.07 -16.91
CA SER A 409 7.53 -28.57 -18.20
C SER A 409 6.47 -29.37 -18.95
N THR A 410 5.46 -29.90 -18.26
CA THR A 410 4.37 -30.69 -18.86
C THR A 410 3.43 -29.77 -19.65
N HIS A 411 3.09 -28.61 -19.07
CA HIS A 411 2.16 -27.64 -19.68
C HIS A 411 2.87 -26.45 -20.32
N ASN A 412 4.22 -26.44 -20.31
CA ASN A 412 5.06 -25.36 -20.83
C ASN A 412 4.71 -23.99 -20.21
N ILE A 413 4.66 -23.93 -18.88
CA ILE A 413 4.37 -22.72 -18.11
C ILE A 413 5.65 -22.26 -17.42
N LEU A 414 5.95 -20.97 -17.53
CA LEU A 414 7.10 -20.35 -16.87
C LEU A 414 6.67 -19.10 -16.11
N LEU A 415 6.87 -19.10 -14.78
CA LEU A 415 6.70 -17.91 -13.95
C LEU A 415 8.08 -17.34 -13.60
N LYS A 416 8.22 -16.02 -13.67
CA LYS A 416 9.40 -15.30 -13.20
C LYS A 416 8.98 -14.12 -12.34
N TYR A 417 9.60 -13.97 -11.18
CA TYR A 417 9.48 -12.77 -10.36
C TYR A 417 10.84 -12.10 -10.19
N ARG A 418 10.87 -10.78 -10.29
CA ARG A 418 12.06 -9.96 -10.06
C ARG A 418 11.69 -8.67 -9.33
N CYS A 419 12.49 -8.32 -8.33
CA CYS A 419 12.31 -7.05 -7.64
C CYS A 419 12.70 -5.87 -8.54
N HIS A 420 12.06 -4.72 -8.37
CA HIS A 420 12.42 -3.51 -9.09
C HIS A 420 13.80 -2.96 -8.63
N GLY A 421 14.47 -2.21 -9.50
CA GLY A 421 15.72 -1.51 -9.20
C GLY A 421 15.57 -0.44 -8.10
N PRO A 422 16.65 0.19 -7.64
CA PRO A 422 16.58 1.10 -6.52
C PRO A 422 15.65 2.31 -6.77
N PRO A 423 15.00 2.87 -5.73
CA PRO A 423 15.15 2.55 -4.31
C PRO A 423 14.29 1.35 -3.88
N ILE A 424 14.90 0.16 -3.78
CA ILE A 424 14.25 -1.06 -3.29
C ILE A 424 14.48 -1.16 -1.79
N ARG A 425 13.43 -1.41 -1.02
CA ARG A 425 13.48 -1.42 0.45
C ARG A 425 13.59 -2.83 1.03
N PHE A 426 14.27 -3.73 0.34
CA PHE A 426 14.56 -5.05 0.88
C PHE A 426 15.82 -5.05 1.74
N ASN A 427 15.94 -6.03 2.64
CA ASN A 427 17.07 -6.14 3.57
C ASN A 427 18.41 -6.22 2.83
N THR A 428 18.53 -7.13 1.85
CA THR A 428 19.71 -7.24 0.99
C THR A 428 19.29 -7.73 -0.39
N VAL A 429 19.72 -7.03 -1.44
CA VAL A 429 19.56 -7.39 -2.85
C VAL A 429 20.96 -7.44 -3.47
N ILE A 430 21.30 -8.50 -4.19
CA ILE A 430 22.59 -8.59 -4.88
C ILE A 430 22.63 -7.51 -5.97
N ALA A 431 23.79 -6.88 -6.17
CA ALA A 431 23.89 -5.73 -7.07
C ALA A 431 23.54 -6.08 -8.52
N SER A 432 23.86 -7.29 -9.00
CA SER A 432 23.44 -7.80 -10.32
C SER A 432 21.92 -7.92 -10.49
N GLU A 433 21.20 -8.05 -9.37
CA GLU A 433 19.76 -8.22 -9.33
C GLU A 433 19.00 -6.89 -9.23
N MET A 434 19.69 -5.75 -9.12
CA MET A 434 19.07 -4.43 -9.14
C MET A 434 18.76 -3.95 -10.57
N ARG A 435 17.86 -4.64 -11.26
CA ARG A 435 17.47 -4.26 -12.62
C ARG A 435 16.24 -3.37 -12.61
N TYR A 436 16.24 -2.35 -13.46
CA TYR A 436 15.09 -1.47 -13.64
C TYR A 436 14.03 -2.14 -14.50
N VAL A 437 12.76 -1.98 -14.10
CA VAL A 437 11.62 -2.59 -14.80
C VAL A 437 11.61 -2.22 -16.28
N ALA A 438 11.87 -0.96 -16.63
CA ALA A 438 11.95 -0.51 -18.02
C ALA A 438 12.97 -1.30 -18.86
N ASN A 439 14.16 -1.56 -18.33
CA ASN A 439 15.21 -2.31 -19.02
C ASN A 439 14.81 -3.78 -19.22
N GLU A 440 14.21 -4.38 -18.19
CA GLU A 440 13.71 -5.75 -18.28
C GLU A 440 12.61 -5.86 -19.33
N LEU A 441 11.68 -4.89 -19.36
CA LEU A 441 10.64 -4.82 -20.38
C LEU A 441 11.23 -4.70 -21.78
N ASP A 442 12.20 -3.82 -22.02
CA ASP A 442 12.84 -3.65 -23.34
C ASP A 442 13.57 -4.92 -23.81
N GLY A 443 14.02 -5.77 -22.89
CA GLY A 443 14.61 -7.07 -23.19
C GLY A 443 13.62 -8.18 -23.55
N LEU A 444 12.31 -7.96 -23.41
CA LEU A 444 11.28 -8.96 -23.71
C LEU A 444 10.97 -9.02 -25.21
N THR A 445 10.93 -10.25 -25.74
CA THR A 445 10.36 -10.56 -27.07
C THR A 445 8.86 -10.23 -27.14
N GLY A 446 8.11 -10.46 -26.06
CA GLY A 446 6.66 -10.23 -26.00
C GLY A 446 5.84 -11.31 -26.71
N GLY A 447 4.61 -10.96 -27.11
CA GLY A 447 3.71 -11.76 -27.95
C GLY A 447 2.56 -12.41 -27.18
N SER A 448 1.68 -13.11 -27.90
CA SER A 448 0.43 -13.70 -27.37
C SER A 448 0.60 -14.75 -26.27
N LYS A 449 1.83 -15.23 -26.07
CA LYS A 449 2.19 -16.16 -24.99
C LYS A 449 2.85 -15.48 -23.78
N THR A 450 3.09 -14.17 -23.86
CA THR A 450 3.75 -13.40 -22.81
C THR A 450 2.73 -12.60 -22.01
N VAL A 451 2.80 -12.73 -20.69
CA VAL A 451 2.02 -11.94 -19.74
C VAL A 451 2.98 -11.21 -18.81
N VAL A 452 2.75 -9.93 -18.57
CA VAL A 452 3.63 -9.08 -17.75
C VAL A 452 2.84 -8.44 -16.63
N PHE A 453 3.23 -8.68 -15.38
CA PHE A 453 2.65 -8.07 -14.18
C PHE A 453 3.61 -7.02 -13.61
N ILE A 454 3.11 -5.83 -13.34
CA ILE A 454 3.90 -4.72 -12.79
C ILE A 454 3.23 -4.17 -11.54
N SER A 455 3.96 -4.10 -10.43
CA SER A 455 3.55 -3.38 -9.21
C SER A 455 4.73 -2.64 -8.60
N ILE A 456 4.65 -1.32 -8.52
CA ILE A 456 5.77 -0.51 -8.03
C ILE A 456 5.22 0.67 -7.26
N TRP A 457 5.20 0.64 -5.92
CA TRP A 457 4.75 1.81 -5.14
C TRP A 457 5.23 1.78 -3.70
N SER A 458 5.27 0.61 -3.07
CA SER A 458 5.49 0.47 -1.61
C SER A 458 6.86 0.98 -1.16
N HIS A 459 7.82 1.07 -2.08
CA HIS A 459 9.17 1.54 -1.81
C HIS A 459 9.43 3.01 -2.16
N PHE A 460 8.43 3.70 -2.71
CA PHE A 460 8.52 5.11 -3.13
C PHE A 460 7.87 6.08 -2.15
N SER A 461 7.08 5.61 -1.18
CA SER A 461 6.33 6.42 -0.22
C SER A 461 7.14 7.47 0.58
N THR A 462 8.46 7.31 0.65
CA THR A 462 9.35 8.22 1.39
C THR A 462 9.96 9.31 0.52
N PHE A 463 9.94 9.13 -0.79
CA PHE A 463 10.53 10.08 -1.72
C PHE A 463 9.50 11.12 -2.17
N PRO A 464 9.93 12.31 -2.61
CA PRO A 464 9.06 13.24 -3.33
C PRO A 464 8.39 12.52 -4.51
N VAL A 465 7.13 12.86 -4.80
CA VAL A 465 6.32 12.15 -5.79
C VAL A 465 6.94 12.21 -7.19
N GLN A 466 7.73 13.24 -7.48
CA GLN A 466 8.44 13.42 -8.74
C GLN A 466 9.39 12.25 -9.05
N VAL A 467 10.05 11.68 -8.03
CA VAL A 467 10.89 10.48 -8.21
C VAL A 467 10.06 9.31 -8.75
N TYR A 468 8.83 9.19 -8.26
CA TYR A 468 7.90 8.15 -8.69
C TYR A 468 7.30 8.44 -10.08
N ILE A 469 6.96 9.69 -10.39
CA ILE A 469 6.53 10.13 -11.73
C ILE A 469 7.61 9.78 -12.76
N ARG A 470 8.87 10.14 -12.51
CA ARG A 470 9.99 9.81 -13.39
C ARG A 470 10.11 8.30 -13.58
N ARG A 471 10.07 7.53 -12.49
CA ARG A 471 10.12 6.07 -12.55
C ARG A 471 9.02 5.49 -13.44
N LEU A 472 7.78 5.92 -13.23
CA LEU A 472 6.65 5.42 -14.00
C LEU A 472 6.72 5.85 -15.46
N ARG A 473 7.24 7.04 -15.78
CA ARG A 473 7.45 7.50 -17.15
C ARG A 473 8.36 6.57 -17.95
N HIS A 474 9.49 6.14 -17.35
CA HIS A 474 10.37 5.18 -18.01
C HIS A 474 9.68 3.83 -18.24
N ILE A 475 8.91 3.36 -17.26
CA ILE A 475 8.13 2.11 -17.38
C ILE A 475 7.05 2.26 -18.47
N ARG A 476 6.30 3.37 -18.48
CA ARG A 476 5.28 3.69 -19.48
C ARG A 476 5.86 3.64 -20.89
N ARG A 477 6.99 4.31 -21.12
CA ARG A 477 7.70 4.31 -22.41
C ARG A 477 8.12 2.89 -22.83
N ALA A 478 8.62 2.07 -21.90
CA ALA A 478 9.01 0.70 -22.19
C ALA A 478 7.80 -0.22 -22.46
N VAL A 479 6.67 -0.01 -21.76
CA VAL A 479 5.40 -0.69 -22.04
C VAL A 479 4.88 -0.35 -23.43
N VAL A 480 4.87 0.93 -23.81
CA VAL A 480 4.47 1.36 -25.16
C VAL A 480 5.34 0.67 -26.22
N ARG A 481 6.67 0.72 -26.08
CA ARG A 481 7.58 0.01 -27.01
C ARG A 481 7.34 -1.51 -27.05
N LEU A 482 6.93 -2.13 -25.94
CA LEU A 482 6.63 -3.57 -25.87
C LEU A 482 5.35 -3.89 -26.63
N LEU A 483 4.31 -3.10 -26.45
CA LEU A 483 3.04 -3.28 -27.14
C LEU A 483 3.15 -2.95 -28.63
N ASP A 484 3.97 -1.96 -29.02
CA ASP A 484 4.23 -1.63 -30.42
C ASP A 484 4.93 -2.79 -31.15
N ARG A 485 5.96 -3.39 -30.55
CA ARG A 485 6.70 -4.49 -31.17
C ARG A 485 5.99 -5.85 -31.07
N ALA A 486 5.11 -6.01 -30.08
CA ALA A 486 4.48 -7.29 -29.77
C ALA A 486 3.11 -7.09 -29.12
N SER A 487 2.16 -6.59 -29.91
CA SER A 487 0.79 -6.20 -29.48
C SER A 487 -0.02 -7.32 -28.85
N GLY A 488 0.34 -8.59 -29.07
CA GLY A 488 -0.28 -9.72 -28.38
C GLY A 488 0.11 -9.87 -26.90
N THR A 489 1.05 -9.07 -26.39
CA THR A 489 1.50 -9.15 -24.98
C THR A 489 0.43 -8.57 -24.06
N LEU A 490 0.00 -9.35 -23.04
CA LEU A 490 -0.87 -8.80 -22.00
C LEU A 490 -0.03 -8.14 -20.91
N VAL A 491 -0.24 -6.84 -20.67
CA VAL A 491 0.40 -6.09 -19.58
C VAL A 491 -0.64 -5.78 -18.51
N VAL A 492 -0.35 -6.18 -17.27
CA VAL A 492 -1.20 -5.99 -16.10
C VAL A 492 -0.49 -5.07 -15.11
N MET A 493 -1.14 -3.96 -14.77
CA MET A 493 -0.71 -3.03 -13.75
C MET A 493 -1.47 -3.32 -12.45
N ARG A 494 -0.76 -3.45 -11.33
CA ARG A 494 -1.38 -3.52 -10.01
C ARG A 494 -1.35 -2.14 -9.35
N SER A 495 -2.51 -1.69 -8.91
CA SER A 495 -2.67 -0.46 -8.13
C SER A 495 -2.08 -0.60 -6.71
N ALA A 496 -1.93 0.50 -5.98
CA ALA A 496 -1.60 0.43 -4.55
C ALA A 496 -2.75 -0.22 -3.76
N ASN A 497 -2.48 -0.69 -2.53
CA ASN A 497 -3.52 -1.23 -1.65
C ASN A 497 -3.38 -0.71 -0.22
N LEU A 498 -4.47 -0.80 0.54
CA LEU A 498 -4.51 -0.37 1.94
C LEU A 498 -3.67 -1.29 2.84
N GLN A 499 -3.13 -0.74 3.92
CA GLN A 499 -2.36 -1.50 4.91
C GLN A 499 -2.75 -1.24 6.38
N ALA A 500 -2.32 -2.10 7.29
CA ALA A 500 -2.42 -1.82 8.72
C ALA A 500 -1.54 -0.63 9.08
N LEU A 501 -2.05 0.32 9.87
CA LEU A 501 -1.31 1.51 10.29
C LEU A 501 -1.12 1.51 11.81
N ASP A 502 0.12 1.80 12.20
CA ASP A 502 0.51 2.17 13.55
C ASP A 502 1.28 3.52 13.48
N PRO A 503 1.71 4.10 14.61
CA PRO A 503 2.41 5.39 14.59
C PRO A 503 3.67 5.37 13.72
N LYS A 504 4.42 4.27 13.73
CA LYS A 504 5.65 4.13 12.95
C LYS A 504 5.33 3.92 11.47
N VAL A 505 4.48 2.96 11.14
CA VAL A 505 4.10 2.63 9.75
C VAL A 505 3.50 3.86 9.07
N SER A 506 2.71 4.67 9.77
CA SER A 506 2.16 5.92 9.24
C SER A 506 3.25 6.86 8.68
N LEU A 507 4.41 6.97 9.33
CA LEU A 507 5.49 7.87 8.88
C LEU A 507 6.28 7.36 7.67
N TYR A 508 6.20 6.06 7.39
CA TYR A 508 6.97 5.42 6.32
C TYR A 508 6.12 4.93 5.15
N ASN A 509 4.96 4.35 5.43
CA ASN A 509 4.08 3.71 4.45
C ASN A 509 2.60 4.06 4.74
N SER A 510 2.27 5.28 5.16
CA SER A 510 0.85 5.68 5.30
C SER A 510 0.06 5.39 4.03
N ASP A 511 -1.21 5.02 4.19
CA ASP A 511 -2.16 4.92 3.08
C ASP A 511 -2.36 6.26 2.38
N TRP A 512 -2.10 7.40 3.05
CA TRP A 512 -2.10 8.71 2.38
C TRP A 512 -0.97 8.84 1.36
N PHE A 513 0.23 8.30 1.64
CA PHE A 513 1.26 8.23 0.61
C PHE A 513 0.83 7.28 -0.51
N SER A 514 0.23 6.16 -0.14
CA SER A 514 -0.16 5.10 -1.08
C SER A 514 -1.22 5.57 -2.08
N VAL A 515 -2.26 6.28 -1.63
CA VAL A 515 -3.31 6.83 -2.52
C VAL A 515 -2.77 7.89 -3.48
N GLN A 516 -1.78 8.68 -3.04
CA GLN A 516 -1.13 9.68 -3.89
C GLN A 516 -0.32 9.01 -5.01
N LEU A 517 0.44 7.96 -4.70
CA LEU A 517 1.16 7.16 -5.71
C LEU A 517 0.19 6.40 -6.62
N ASP A 518 -0.93 5.92 -6.09
CA ASP A 518 -1.98 5.25 -6.85
C ASP A 518 -2.61 6.18 -7.90
N GLY A 519 -2.94 7.42 -7.50
CA GLY A 519 -3.46 8.45 -8.40
C GLY A 519 -2.51 8.73 -9.58
N VAL A 520 -1.21 8.86 -9.30
CA VAL A 520 -0.19 9.04 -10.35
C VAL A 520 -0.11 7.82 -11.28
N LEU A 521 -0.12 6.60 -10.73
CA LEU A 521 -0.09 5.38 -11.53
C LEU A 521 -1.26 5.33 -12.51
N ARG A 522 -2.48 5.58 -12.02
CA ARG A 522 -3.70 5.58 -12.85
C ARG A 522 -3.65 6.63 -13.95
N ALA A 523 -3.20 7.85 -13.62
CA ALA A 523 -3.11 8.92 -14.59
C ALA A 523 -2.02 8.64 -15.65
N MET A 524 -0.85 8.14 -15.23
CA MET A 524 0.28 7.85 -16.12
C MET A 524 -0.04 6.76 -17.16
N PHE A 525 -0.82 5.75 -16.78
CA PHE A 525 -1.17 4.62 -17.67
C PHE A 525 -2.56 4.76 -18.30
N ARG A 526 -3.26 5.87 -18.07
CA ARG A 526 -4.58 6.13 -18.66
C ARG A 526 -4.48 6.11 -20.19
N GLY A 527 -5.38 5.39 -20.82
CA GLY A 527 -5.49 5.30 -22.28
C GLY A 527 -4.48 4.35 -22.94
N LEU A 528 -3.63 3.66 -22.18
CA LEU A 528 -2.82 2.56 -22.70
C LEU A 528 -3.60 1.25 -22.66
N ASP A 529 -3.28 0.34 -23.57
CA ASP A 529 -3.83 -1.03 -23.61
C ASP A 529 -3.17 -1.89 -22.52
N VAL A 530 -3.52 -1.58 -21.27
CA VAL A 530 -3.05 -2.29 -20.07
C VAL A 530 -4.24 -2.63 -19.18
N LEU A 531 -4.19 -3.80 -18.55
CA LEU A 531 -5.18 -4.20 -17.55
C LEU A 531 -4.79 -3.66 -16.17
N LEU A 532 -5.58 -2.74 -15.62
CA LEU A 532 -5.40 -2.28 -14.24
C LEU A 532 -6.18 -3.17 -13.27
N ILE A 533 -5.49 -3.81 -12.34
CA ILE A 533 -6.10 -4.48 -11.19
C ILE A 533 -6.15 -3.50 -10.03
N ASP A 534 -7.37 -3.09 -9.68
CA ASP A 534 -7.65 -2.10 -8.64
C ASP A 534 -7.56 -2.72 -7.24
N ALA A 535 -6.32 -2.98 -6.81
CA ALA A 535 -6.04 -3.50 -5.49
C ALA A 535 -6.47 -2.57 -4.36
N TRP A 536 -6.62 -1.27 -4.63
CA TRP A 536 -7.10 -0.29 -3.66
C TRP A 536 -8.55 -0.56 -3.31
N GLU A 537 -9.43 -0.55 -4.30
CA GLU A 537 -10.86 -0.80 -4.08
C GLU A 537 -11.12 -2.25 -3.65
N MET A 538 -10.38 -3.22 -4.20
CA MET A 538 -10.50 -4.62 -3.79
C MET A 538 -10.10 -4.86 -2.33
N THR A 539 -9.23 -4.04 -1.74
CA THR A 539 -8.90 -4.13 -0.31
C THR A 539 -9.83 -3.30 0.56
N LEU A 540 -10.27 -2.12 0.09
CA LEU A 540 -11.21 -1.27 0.80
C LEU A 540 -12.62 -1.90 0.90
N ALA A 541 -13.08 -2.55 -0.16
CA ALA A 541 -14.40 -3.17 -0.19
C ALA A 541 -14.49 -4.46 0.63
N HIS A 542 -13.36 -5.11 0.92
CA HIS A 542 -13.32 -6.41 1.60
C HIS A 542 -13.48 -6.26 3.12
N HIS A 543 -14.07 -7.26 3.78
CA HIS A 543 -14.29 -7.28 5.23
C HIS A 543 -13.06 -7.66 6.06
N LEU A 544 -11.94 -8.00 5.42
CA LEU A 544 -10.74 -8.45 6.13
C LEU A 544 -9.88 -7.23 6.46
N PRO A 545 -9.09 -7.29 7.55
CA PRO A 545 -8.24 -6.17 7.93
C PRO A 545 -7.29 -5.75 6.80
N HIS A 546 -7.13 -4.44 6.64
CA HIS A 546 -6.15 -3.86 5.73
C HIS A 546 -4.75 -4.38 6.05
N SER A 547 -4.00 -4.78 5.02
CA SER A 547 -2.63 -5.32 5.15
C SER A 547 -1.84 -5.01 3.89
N LEU A 548 -0.58 -4.58 4.05
CA LEU A 548 0.34 -4.38 2.92
C LEU A 548 0.45 -5.66 2.06
N HIS A 549 0.35 -6.80 2.73
CA HIS A 549 0.24 -8.13 2.15
C HIS A 549 -1.18 -8.68 2.39
N PRO A 550 -2.16 -8.39 1.52
CA PRO A 550 -3.53 -8.83 1.71
C PRO A 550 -3.65 -10.35 1.85
N PRO A 551 -4.66 -10.86 2.59
CA PRO A 551 -4.90 -12.29 2.73
C PRO A 551 -5.12 -13.01 1.40
N PRO A 552 -4.84 -14.33 1.32
CA PRO A 552 -4.91 -15.11 0.08
C PRO A 552 -6.25 -15.03 -0.67
N ILE A 553 -7.38 -14.83 0.02
CA ILE A 553 -8.69 -14.72 -0.62
C ILE A 553 -8.83 -13.45 -1.48
N ILE A 554 -8.21 -12.35 -1.07
CA ILE A 554 -8.17 -11.11 -1.86
C ILE A 554 -7.25 -11.30 -3.05
N ILE A 555 -6.09 -11.94 -2.85
CA ILE A 555 -5.15 -12.27 -3.92
C ILE A 555 -5.79 -13.23 -4.94
N LYS A 556 -6.57 -14.21 -4.49
CA LYS A 556 -7.37 -15.08 -5.36
C LYS A 556 -8.27 -14.27 -6.27
N ASN A 557 -9.04 -13.32 -5.73
CA ASN A 557 -9.94 -12.50 -6.54
C ASN A 557 -9.18 -11.65 -7.58
N MET A 558 -8.00 -11.12 -7.22
CA MET A 558 -7.14 -10.42 -8.18
C MET A 558 -6.68 -11.34 -9.31
N ILE A 559 -6.22 -12.56 -8.96
CA ILE A 559 -5.76 -13.56 -9.94
C ILE A 559 -6.91 -14.06 -10.81
N ASP A 560 -8.08 -14.30 -10.24
CA ASP A 560 -9.28 -14.69 -10.98
C ASP A 560 -9.66 -13.62 -12.03
N MET A 561 -9.60 -12.34 -11.66
CA MET A 561 -9.80 -11.23 -12.61
C MET A 561 -8.73 -11.22 -13.71
N ILE A 562 -7.46 -11.41 -13.36
CA ILE A 562 -6.36 -11.46 -14.33
C ILE A 562 -6.54 -12.63 -15.31
N LEU A 563 -6.74 -13.84 -14.79
CA LEU A 563 -6.88 -15.05 -15.61
C LEU A 563 -8.13 -14.98 -16.48
N SER A 564 -9.20 -14.33 -16.03
CA SER A 564 -10.38 -14.06 -16.86
C SER A 564 -10.04 -13.28 -18.13
N HIS A 565 -9.03 -12.39 -18.10
CA HIS A 565 -8.54 -11.67 -19.28
C HIS A 565 -7.46 -12.45 -20.05
N VAL A 566 -6.62 -13.24 -19.37
CA VAL A 566 -5.56 -14.04 -20.01
C VAL A 566 -6.13 -15.10 -20.95
N CYS A 567 -7.27 -15.69 -20.59
CA CYS A 567 -7.86 -16.81 -21.32
C CYS A 567 -9.38 -16.63 -21.47
N PRO A 568 -9.90 -15.63 -22.19
CA PRO A 568 -11.33 -15.26 -22.16
C PRO A 568 -12.33 -16.38 -22.55
N GLU A 569 -11.85 -17.44 -23.21
CA GLU A 569 -12.62 -18.64 -23.59
C GLU A 569 -12.77 -19.66 -22.46
#